data_AF-A0A8T0DZH8-F1
#
_entry.id   AF-A0A8T0DZH8-F1
#
_cell.length_a   1.000
_cell.length_b   1.000
_cell.length_c   1.000
_cell.angle_alpha   90.00
_cell.angle_beta   90.00
_cell.angle_gamma   90.00
#
_symmetry.space_group_name_H-M   'P 1'
#
loop_
_entity.id
_entity.type
_entity.pdbx_description
1 polymer ?
#
loop_
_entity_poly.entity_id
_entity_poly.type
_entity_poly.pdbx_seq_one_letter_code
_entity_poly.pdbx_strand_id
1 'polypeptide(L)'
;MMVISTCWFLMVLFSVLQAINGQDRWYWYQQAKSTLLKNLDDDRNYNVAKNLILFIGDGMGMTTVTTARILRGQKAGHTGEENELAFDKFEYVALAKTYNTDSQVGDSGACATALLCGVKGRFETVGLDDSARYDKCQSSFNSRIPCLADWAQAEGKAKDIYHVGFKII
;
A
#
# COMPACT_ATOMS: atom_id res chain seq x y z
N MET A 1 22.48 42.49 -31.58
CA MET A 1 22.18 42.51 -30.13
C MET A 1 20.68 42.40 -29.79
N MET A 2 19.73 42.67 -30.70
CA MET A 2 18.29 42.58 -30.42
C MET A 2 17.70 41.15 -30.35
N VAL A 3 18.28 40.16 -31.02
CA VAL A 3 17.71 38.79 -31.10
C VAL A 3 17.92 37.96 -29.81
N ILE A 4 18.98 38.24 -29.06
CA ILE A 4 19.30 37.50 -27.82
C ILE A 4 18.39 37.97 -26.66
N SER A 5 18.02 39.26 -26.65
CA SER A 5 17.16 39.85 -25.63
C SER A 5 15.70 39.41 -25.76
N THR A 6 15.20 39.23 -26.99
CA THR A 6 13.84 38.72 -27.23
C THR A 6 13.70 37.23 -26.90
N CYS A 7 14.73 36.40 -27.15
CA CYS A 7 14.74 34.99 -26.71
C CYS A 7 14.75 34.84 -25.18
N TRP A 8 15.48 35.69 -24.46
CA TRP A 8 15.45 35.70 -22.99
C TRP A 8 14.09 36.13 -22.45
N PHE A 9 13.47 37.15 -23.04
CA PHE A 9 12.12 37.58 -22.67
C PHE A 9 11.06 36.52 -22.96
N LEU A 10 11.15 35.83 -24.10
CA LEU A 10 10.25 34.74 -24.46
C LEU A 10 10.44 33.50 -23.57
N MET A 11 11.68 33.16 -23.20
CA MET A 11 11.94 32.09 -22.22
C MET A 11 11.39 32.44 -20.84
N VAL A 12 11.59 33.68 -20.36
CA VAL A 12 11.03 34.12 -19.08
C VAL A 12 9.50 34.14 -19.12
N LEU A 13 8.87 34.60 -20.21
CA LEU A 13 7.41 34.55 -20.38
C LEU A 13 6.88 33.11 -20.39
N PHE A 14 7.58 32.19 -21.06
CA PHE A 14 7.20 30.78 -21.12
C PHE A 14 7.33 30.09 -19.74
N SER A 15 8.37 30.40 -18.98
CA SER A 15 8.54 29.94 -17.59
C SER A 15 7.45 30.50 -16.67
N VAL A 16 7.06 31.77 -16.86
CA VAL A 16 5.98 32.41 -16.08
C VAL A 16 4.61 31.80 -16.44
N LEU A 17 4.36 31.45 -17.71
CA LEU A 17 3.14 30.76 -18.15
C LEU A 17 2.99 29.34 -17.55
N GLN A 18 4.09 28.60 -17.37
CA GLN A 18 4.04 27.30 -16.68
C GLN A 18 3.72 27.43 -15.19
N ALA A 19 3.98 28.58 -14.57
CA ALA A 19 3.66 28.84 -13.16
C ALA A 19 2.19 29.21 -12.91
N ILE A 20 1.34 29.29 -13.94
CA ILE A 20 -0.09 29.69 -13.83
C ILE A 20 -1.05 28.49 -13.95
N ASN A 21 -0.64 27.28 -13.56
CA ASN A 21 -1.61 26.24 -13.20
C ASN A 21 -2.03 26.45 -11.74
N GLY A 22 -2.68 27.59 -11.47
CA GLY A 22 -3.20 27.90 -10.15
C GLY A 22 -4.31 26.92 -9.78
N GLN A 23 -4.19 26.29 -8.61
CA GLN A 23 -5.24 25.45 -8.02
C GLN A 23 -6.37 26.33 -7.46
N ASP A 24 -7.10 26.98 -8.37
CA ASP A 24 -8.24 27.82 -8.02
C ASP A 24 -9.44 26.99 -7.54
N ARG A 25 -10.54 27.65 -7.15
CA ARG A 25 -11.73 26.95 -6.67
C ARG A 25 -12.32 25.97 -7.69
N TRP A 26 -12.21 26.26 -8.98
CA TRP A 26 -12.81 25.45 -10.04
C TRP A 26 -12.03 24.16 -10.25
N TYR A 27 -10.69 24.21 -10.14
CA TYR A 27 -9.84 23.04 -10.13
C TYR A 27 -10.32 21.99 -9.10
N TRP A 28 -10.51 22.42 -7.84
CA TRP A 28 -10.96 21.53 -6.76
C TRP A 28 -12.39 21.00 -6.96
N TYR A 29 -13.31 21.85 -7.43
CA TYR A 29 -14.68 21.41 -7.73
C TYR A 29 -14.72 20.38 -8.85
N GLN A 30 -13.90 20.56 -9.89
CA GLN A 30 -13.83 19.62 -11.00
C GLN A 30 -13.24 18.28 -10.57
N GLN A 31 -12.18 18.29 -9.74
CA GLN A 31 -11.61 17.07 -9.17
C GLN A 31 -12.64 16.32 -8.30
N ALA A 32 -13.32 17.02 -7.38
CA ALA A 32 -14.35 16.43 -6.53
C ALA A 32 -15.52 15.84 -7.33
N LYS A 33 -16.00 16.57 -8.35
CA LYS A 33 -17.05 16.08 -9.25
C LYS A 33 -16.61 14.82 -10.00
N SER A 34 -15.37 14.79 -10.50
CA SER A 34 -14.81 13.62 -11.18
C SER A 34 -14.77 12.40 -10.26
N THR A 35 -14.28 12.56 -9.03
CA THR A 35 -14.23 11.46 -8.04
C THR A 35 -15.62 10.97 -7.66
N LEU A 36 -16.58 11.87 -7.48
CA LEU A 36 -17.96 11.49 -7.17
C LEU A 36 -18.58 10.68 -8.31
N LEU A 37 -18.44 11.13 -9.56
CA LEU A 37 -18.96 10.42 -10.72
C LEU A 37 -18.31 9.04 -10.87
N LYS A 38 -17.01 8.93 -10.60
CA LYS A 38 -16.30 7.64 -10.57
C LYS A 38 -16.87 6.70 -9.50
N ASN A 39 -17.11 7.19 -8.28
CA ASN A 39 -17.61 6.36 -7.17
C ASN A 39 -19.09 5.98 -7.30
N LEU A 40 -19.86 6.69 -8.13
CA LEU A 40 -21.25 6.37 -8.43
C LEU A 40 -21.38 5.28 -9.51
N ASP A 41 -20.32 5.06 -10.29
CA ASP A 41 -20.26 3.96 -11.25
C ASP A 41 -20.09 2.64 -10.48
N ASP A 42 -21.10 1.77 -10.54
CA ASP A 42 -21.10 0.50 -9.82
C ASP A 42 -20.58 -0.62 -10.72
N ASP A 43 -19.26 -0.85 -10.67
CA ASP A 43 -18.56 -1.88 -11.44
C ASP A 43 -18.21 -3.13 -10.62
N ARG A 44 -18.88 -3.31 -9.47
CA ARG A 44 -18.55 -4.38 -8.51
C ARG A 44 -18.57 -5.75 -9.17
N ASN A 45 -17.44 -6.46 -9.04
CA ASN A 45 -17.30 -7.82 -9.50
C ASN A 45 -17.77 -8.83 -8.44
N TYR A 46 -18.88 -9.50 -8.70
CA TYR A 46 -19.43 -10.55 -7.83
C TYR A 46 -18.95 -11.97 -8.15
N ASN A 47 -18.09 -12.13 -9.16
CA ASN A 47 -17.57 -13.45 -9.54
C ASN A 47 -16.51 -13.94 -8.54
N VAL A 48 -16.36 -15.26 -8.45
CA VAL A 48 -15.31 -15.88 -7.62
C VAL A 48 -13.93 -15.59 -8.23
N ALA A 49 -13.02 -15.06 -7.42
CA ALA A 49 -11.67 -14.76 -7.86
C ALA A 49 -10.89 -16.04 -8.23
N LYS A 50 -10.36 -16.09 -9.46
CA LYS A 50 -9.49 -17.19 -9.91
C LYS A 50 -8.11 -17.15 -9.25
N ASN A 51 -7.57 -15.95 -9.09
CA ASN A 51 -6.23 -15.65 -8.61
C ASN A 51 -6.31 -14.70 -7.40
N LEU A 52 -5.39 -14.88 -6.44
CA LEU A 52 -5.23 -14.02 -5.28
C LEU A 52 -3.80 -13.50 -5.27
N ILE A 53 -3.63 -12.18 -5.19
CA ILE A 53 -2.33 -11.52 -5.09
C ILE A 53 -2.36 -10.63 -3.85
N LEU A 54 -1.42 -10.86 -2.93
CA LEU A 54 -1.27 -10.07 -1.72
C LEU A 54 0.10 -9.39 -1.72
N PHE A 55 0.10 -8.06 -1.74
CA PHE A 55 1.30 -7.25 -1.59
C PHE A 55 1.47 -6.85 -0.12
N ILE A 56 2.59 -7.22 0.49
CA ILE A 56 2.90 -6.89 1.88
C ILE A 56 4.07 -5.90 1.89
N GLY A 57 3.81 -4.67 2.32
CA GLY A 57 4.87 -3.71 2.65
C GLY A 57 5.23 -3.83 4.12
N ASP A 58 6.30 -4.56 4.45
CA ASP A 58 6.76 -4.68 5.84
C ASP A 58 7.20 -3.31 6.38
N GLY A 59 6.66 -2.91 7.54
CA GLY A 59 6.85 -1.58 8.12
C GLY A 59 6.19 -0.41 7.35
N MET A 60 5.36 -0.68 6.34
CA MET A 60 4.78 0.37 5.47
C MET A 60 3.49 0.96 6.08
N GLY A 61 3.65 1.80 7.11
CA GLY A 61 2.54 2.57 7.70
C GLY A 61 2.08 3.74 6.81
N MET A 62 1.01 4.43 7.24
CA MET A 62 0.43 5.58 6.51
C MET A 62 1.44 6.71 6.27
N THR A 63 2.32 6.96 7.24
CA THR A 63 3.40 7.96 7.13
C THR A 63 4.40 7.55 6.05
N THR A 64 4.85 6.29 6.05
CA THR A 64 5.75 5.74 5.02
C THR A 64 5.12 5.83 3.63
N VAL A 65 3.85 5.49 3.49
CA VAL A 65 3.10 5.63 2.21
C VAL A 65 3.09 7.07 1.72
N THR A 66 2.77 8.01 2.60
CA THR A 66 2.68 9.44 2.25
C THR A 66 4.04 10.01 1.86
N THR A 67 5.08 9.68 2.63
CA THR A 67 6.47 10.07 2.30
C THR A 67 6.91 9.50 0.96
N ALA A 68 6.58 8.23 0.68
CA ALA A 68 6.92 7.59 -0.59
C ALA A 68 6.19 8.25 -1.78
N ARG A 69 4.92 8.64 -1.60
CA ARG A 69 4.12 9.36 -2.59
C ARG A 69 4.75 10.70 -2.96
N ILE A 70 5.10 11.50 -1.97
CA ILE A 70 5.75 12.82 -2.15
C ILE A 70 7.10 12.65 -2.82
N LEU A 71 7.94 11.75 -2.29
CA LEU A 71 9.27 11.50 -2.84
C LEU A 71 9.22 11.05 -4.30
N ARG A 72 8.25 10.19 -4.66
CA ARG A 72 8.07 9.74 -6.04
C ARG A 72 7.68 10.90 -6.97
N GLY A 73 6.75 11.75 -6.57
CA GLY A 73 6.35 12.92 -7.37
C GLY A 73 7.49 13.92 -7.55
N GLN A 74 8.26 14.19 -6.49
CA GLN A 74 9.45 15.05 -6.57
C GLN A 74 10.54 14.49 -7.49
N LYS A 75 10.77 13.16 -7.45
CA LYS A 75 11.69 12.50 -8.38
C LYS A 75 11.23 12.55 -9.84
N ALA A 76 9.93 12.75 -10.09
CA ALA A 76 9.36 12.96 -11.41
C ALA A 76 9.32 14.44 -11.82
N GLY A 77 9.83 15.37 -10.99
CA GLY A 77 9.85 16.80 -11.27
C GLY A 77 8.56 17.55 -10.91
N HIS A 78 7.67 16.92 -10.14
CA HIS A 78 6.45 17.57 -9.61
C HIS A 78 6.64 18.05 -8.16
N THR A 79 5.63 18.71 -7.59
CA THR A 79 5.65 19.18 -6.20
C THR A 79 5.65 18.03 -5.20
N GLY A 80 4.88 16.97 -5.50
CA GLY A 80 4.93 15.69 -4.82
C GLY A 80 3.62 15.29 -4.14
N GLU A 81 2.94 16.21 -3.49
CA GLU A 81 1.74 15.95 -2.70
C GLU A 81 0.57 15.43 -3.54
N GLU A 82 0.46 15.91 -4.78
CA GLU A 82 -0.54 15.53 -5.78
C GLU A 82 -0.25 14.22 -6.50
N ASN A 83 0.97 13.68 -6.37
CA ASN A 83 1.32 12.43 -7.01
C ASN A 83 0.53 11.26 -6.40
N GLU A 84 0.24 10.22 -7.17
CA GLU A 84 -0.42 9.00 -6.67
C GLU A 84 0.49 7.78 -6.86
N LEU A 85 0.50 6.89 -5.88
CA LEU A 85 1.10 5.56 -5.99
C LEU A 85 0.14 4.59 -6.70
N ALA A 86 0.65 3.44 -7.14
CA ALA A 86 -0.17 2.46 -7.86
C ALA A 86 -1.36 1.96 -7.02
N PHE A 87 -1.15 1.74 -5.72
CA PHE A 87 -2.19 1.30 -4.80
C PHE A 87 -3.09 2.43 -4.28
N ASP A 88 -2.76 3.71 -4.51
CA ASP A 88 -3.68 4.82 -4.22
C ASP A 88 -4.91 4.80 -5.16
N LYS A 89 -4.78 4.10 -6.29
CA LYS A 89 -5.84 3.94 -7.29
C LYS A 89 -6.79 2.79 -6.99
N PHE A 90 -6.51 1.99 -5.95
CA PHE A 90 -7.40 0.92 -5.53
C PHE A 90 -8.70 1.53 -4.98
N GLU A 91 -9.83 0.96 -5.35
CA GLU A 91 -11.16 1.49 -5.01
C GLU A 91 -11.53 1.29 -3.54
N TYR A 92 -10.98 0.23 -2.93
CA TYR A 92 -11.30 -0.16 -1.56
C TYR A 92 -10.10 0.06 -0.65
N VAL A 93 -10.36 0.77 0.45
CA VAL A 93 -9.40 1.02 1.52
C VAL A 93 -10.01 0.62 2.85
N ALA A 94 -9.19 0.01 3.70
CA ALA A 94 -9.56 -0.34 5.07
C ALA A 94 -8.38 -0.10 6.01
N LEU A 95 -8.69 0.13 7.28
CA LEU A 95 -7.69 0.18 8.35
C LEU A 95 -7.65 -1.17 9.06
N ALA A 96 -6.44 -1.68 9.30
CA ALA A 96 -6.22 -2.93 10.00
C ALA A 96 -5.63 -2.68 11.40
N LYS A 97 -6.13 -3.39 12.41
CA LYS A 97 -5.58 -3.37 13.78
C LYS A 97 -4.48 -4.44 13.92
N THR A 98 -3.23 -4.00 14.04
CA THR A 98 -2.03 -4.85 13.91
C THR A 98 -1.49 -5.44 15.23
N TYR A 99 -2.16 -5.22 16.36
CA TYR A 99 -1.73 -5.80 17.64
C TYR A 99 -1.62 -7.34 17.60
N ASN A 100 -0.68 -7.91 18.34
CA ASN A 100 -0.62 -9.35 18.62
C ASN A 100 -1.40 -9.65 19.90
N THR A 101 -1.73 -10.91 20.16
CA THR A 101 -2.57 -11.27 21.31
C THR A 101 -1.95 -10.90 22.67
N ASP A 102 -0.61 -10.82 22.74
CA ASP A 102 0.15 -10.44 23.93
C ASP A 102 1.00 -9.17 23.77
N SER A 103 0.89 -8.45 22.65
CA SER A 103 1.60 -7.18 22.41
C SER A 103 0.76 -6.17 21.64
N GLN A 104 0.77 -4.91 22.09
CA GLN A 104 0.08 -3.82 21.40
C GLN A 104 0.78 -3.43 20.08
N VAL A 105 2.12 -3.50 20.08
CA VAL A 105 2.93 -3.27 18.88
C VAL A 105 3.21 -4.64 18.26
N GLY A 106 2.64 -4.88 17.07
CA GLY A 106 2.76 -6.16 16.39
C GLY A 106 4.15 -6.39 15.79
N ASP A 107 4.64 -7.63 15.81
CA ASP A 107 5.81 -8.06 15.03
C ASP A 107 5.41 -8.61 13.65
N SER A 108 6.38 -8.74 12.75
CA SER A 108 6.16 -9.21 11.38
C SER A 108 5.62 -10.65 11.33
N GLY A 109 6.08 -11.54 12.22
CA GLY A 109 5.70 -12.95 12.22
C GLY A 109 4.24 -13.18 12.61
N ALA A 110 3.82 -12.63 13.74
CA ALA A 110 2.43 -12.78 14.18
C ALA A 110 1.46 -11.96 13.34
N CYS A 111 1.89 -10.82 12.77
CA CYS A 111 1.10 -10.09 11.77
C CYS A 111 0.95 -10.90 10.47
N ALA A 112 2.01 -11.56 9.99
CA ALA A 112 1.91 -12.44 8.83
C ALA A 112 0.95 -13.60 9.09
N THR A 113 0.96 -14.16 10.30
CA THR A 113 0.00 -15.19 10.73
C THR A 113 -1.44 -14.70 10.67
N ALA A 114 -1.70 -13.48 11.15
CA ALA A 114 -3.03 -12.88 11.06
C ALA A 114 -3.48 -12.64 9.61
N LEU A 115 -2.59 -12.11 8.75
CA LEU A 115 -2.90 -11.80 7.36
C LEU A 115 -3.08 -13.05 6.48
N LEU A 116 -2.25 -14.08 6.70
CA LEU A 116 -2.20 -15.25 5.82
C LEU A 116 -3.03 -16.42 6.35
N CYS A 117 -3.22 -16.54 7.66
CA CYS A 117 -3.90 -17.67 8.27
C CYS A 117 -5.24 -17.26 8.92
N GLY A 118 -5.52 -15.97 9.03
CA GLY A 118 -6.79 -15.44 9.57
C GLY A 118 -6.91 -15.52 11.09
N VAL A 119 -5.82 -15.85 11.81
CA VAL A 119 -5.79 -16.00 13.27
C VAL A 119 -4.65 -15.15 13.83
N LYS A 120 -4.92 -14.39 14.90
CA LYS A 120 -3.86 -13.66 15.61
C LYS A 120 -3.04 -14.61 16.46
N GLY A 121 -1.72 -14.50 16.35
CA GLY A 121 -0.76 -15.20 17.20
C GLY A 121 -0.11 -14.27 18.22
N ARG A 122 0.81 -14.85 19.00
CA ARG A 122 1.65 -14.14 19.96
C ARG A 122 2.89 -13.57 19.32
N PHE A 123 3.43 -12.52 19.91
CA PHE A 123 4.65 -11.86 19.49
C PHE A 123 5.78 -12.88 19.22
N GLU A 124 6.49 -12.70 18.10
CA GLU A 124 7.60 -13.56 17.63
C GLU A 124 7.20 -15.02 17.30
N THR A 125 5.93 -15.30 17.06
CA THR A 125 5.46 -16.60 16.54
C THR A 125 4.98 -16.51 15.10
N VAL A 126 5.05 -17.62 14.34
CA VAL A 126 4.67 -17.67 12.92
C VAL A 126 3.87 -18.94 12.63
N GLY A 127 2.67 -18.79 12.04
CA GLY A 127 1.82 -19.92 11.66
C GLY A 127 1.26 -20.69 12.85
N LEU A 128 1.20 -20.05 14.02
CA LEU A 128 0.71 -20.63 15.27
C LEU A 128 -0.37 -19.74 15.89
N ASP A 129 -1.34 -20.36 16.56
CA ASP A 129 -2.34 -19.65 17.37
C ASP A 129 -1.79 -19.14 18.72
N ASP A 130 -2.66 -18.51 19.51
CA ASP A 130 -2.31 -17.92 20.82
C ASP A 130 -1.85 -18.93 21.89
N SER A 131 -2.05 -20.24 21.68
CA SER A 131 -1.59 -21.26 22.62
C SER A 131 -0.08 -21.51 22.53
N ALA A 132 0.55 -21.18 21.40
CA ALA A 132 2.00 -21.22 21.25
C ALA A 132 2.71 -20.24 22.18
N ARG A 133 3.99 -20.47 22.43
CA ARG A 133 4.85 -19.56 23.18
C ARG A 133 6.16 -19.39 22.44
N TYR A 134 6.64 -18.15 22.35
CA TYR A 134 7.96 -17.86 21.83
C TYR A 134 9.03 -18.67 22.58
N ASP A 135 10.02 -19.15 21.83
CA ASP A 135 11.14 -19.96 22.30
C ASP A 135 10.76 -21.26 23.04
N LYS A 136 9.55 -21.80 22.78
CA LYS A 136 9.09 -23.08 23.34
C LYS A 136 8.60 -24.02 22.25
N CYS A 137 9.52 -24.77 21.66
CA CYS A 137 9.24 -25.71 20.57
C CYS A 137 8.07 -26.66 20.87
N GLN A 138 7.96 -27.17 22.11
CA GLN A 138 6.88 -28.09 22.49
C GLN A 138 5.48 -27.48 22.38
N SER A 139 5.34 -26.16 22.53
CA SER A 139 4.05 -25.47 22.37
C SER A 139 3.58 -25.43 20.91
N SER A 140 4.48 -25.65 19.94
CA SER A 140 4.15 -25.63 18.51
C SER A 140 3.38 -26.85 18.03
N PHE A 141 3.38 -27.97 18.78
CA PHE A 141 2.82 -29.22 18.28
C PHE A 141 1.30 -29.18 18.11
N ASN A 142 0.60 -28.44 18.98
CA ASN A 142 -0.86 -28.36 19.00
C ASN A 142 -1.42 -27.00 18.54
N SER A 143 -0.56 -26.04 18.20
CA SER A 143 -0.94 -24.66 17.87
C SER A 143 -0.83 -24.31 16.39
N ARG A 144 -0.37 -25.24 15.55
CA ARG A 144 -0.23 -25.04 14.09
C ARG A 144 -1.59 -24.83 13.45
N ILE A 145 -1.67 -23.81 12.61
CA ILE A 145 -2.86 -23.48 11.85
C ILE A 145 -2.56 -23.48 10.34
N PRO A 146 -3.50 -23.91 9.50
CA PRO A 146 -3.34 -23.81 8.05
C PRO A 146 -3.45 -22.35 7.62
N CYS A 147 -2.71 -22.00 6.57
CA CYS A 147 -2.69 -20.66 6.02
C CYS A 147 -3.17 -20.67 4.55
N LEU A 148 -3.33 -19.47 3.97
CA LEU A 148 -3.86 -19.27 2.62
C LEU A 148 -3.14 -20.10 1.55
N ALA A 149 -1.83 -20.25 1.68
CA ALA A 149 -1.02 -21.08 0.78
C ALA A 149 -1.37 -22.57 0.88
N ASP A 150 -1.70 -23.07 2.08
CA ASP A 150 -2.09 -24.46 2.30
C ASP A 150 -3.48 -24.71 1.71
N TRP A 151 -4.42 -23.78 1.90
CA TRP A 151 -5.75 -23.84 1.29
C TRP A 151 -5.66 -23.79 -0.24
N ALA A 152 -4.83 -22.90 -0.79
CA ALA A 152 -4.63 -22.81 -2.24
C ALA A 152 -4.07 -24.13 -2.81
N GLN A 153 -3.11 -24.76 -2.13
CA GLN A 153 -2.58 -26.06 -2.55
C GLN A 153 -3.57 -27.20 -2.43
N ALA A 154 -4.39 -27.22 -1.37
CA ALA A 154 -5.46 -28.21 -1.23
C ALA A 154 -6.45 -28.15 -2.40
N GLU A 155 -6.68 -26.95 -2.94
CA GLU A 155 -7.50 -26.70 -4.14
C GLU A 155 -6.73 -26.86 -5.47
N GLY A 156 -5.50 -27.38 -5.44
CA GLY A 156 -4.68 -27.61 -6.64
C GLY A 156 -4.19 -26.33 -7.33
N LYS A 157 -4.20 -25.18 -6.65
CA LYS A 157 -3.67 -23.92 -7.20
C LYS A 157 -2.15 -23.84 -7.02
N ALA A 158 -1.49 -23.18 -7.97
CA ALA A 158 -0.09 -22.82 -7.85
C ALA A 158 0.10 -21.76 -6.75
N LYS A 159 1.25 -21.82 -6.06
CA LYS A 159 1.67 -20.84 -5.07
C LYS A 159 3.09 -20.37 -5.38
N ASP A 160 3.30 -19.06 -5.33
CA ASP A 160 4.60 -18.42 -5.48
C ASP A 160 4.77 -17.37 -4.40
N ILE A 161 5.98 -17.25 -3.86
CA ILE A 161 6.34 -16.25 -2.86
C ILE A 161 7.54 -15.49 -3.39
N TYR A 162 7.38 -14.18 -3.57
CA TYR A 162 8.45 -13.27 -3.94
C TYR A 162 8.79 -12.39 -2.75
N HIS A 163 10.07 -12.37 -2.37
CA HIS A 163 10.58 -11.49 -1.33
C HIS A 163 11.71 -10.65 -1.90
N VAL A 164 11.63 -9.34 -1.68
CA VAL A 164 12.73 -8.41 -1.94
C VAL A 164 13.21 -7.93 -0.59
N GLY A 165 14.45 -8.26 -0.25
CA GLY A 165 15.06 -7.82 1.00
C GLY A 165 15.23 -6.31 1.02
N PHE A 166 14.30 -5.60 1.65
CA PHE A 166 14.47 -4.22 2.07
C PHE A 166 14.37 -4.18 3.58
N LYS A 167 15.54 -4.16 4.23
CA LYS A 167 15.63 -3.85 5.65
C LYS A 167 15.49 -2.32 5.78
N ILE A 168 14.27 -1.82 5.92
CA ILE A 168 14.04 -0.44 6.34
C ILE A 168 14.01 -0.43 7.87
N ILE A 169 15.18 -0.68 8.47
CA ILE A 169 15.67 -0.25 9.78
C ILE A 169 17.15 -0.61 9.91
#